data_AF-A0A1F8ZJE2-F1
#
_entry.id   AF-A0A1F8ZJE2-F1
#
_cell.length_a   1.000
_cell.length_b   1.000
_cell.length_c   1.000
_cell.angle_alpha   90.00
_cell.angle_beta   90.00
_cell.angle_gamma   90.00
#
_symmetry.space_group_name_H-M   'P 1'
#
loop_
_entity.id
_entity.type
_entity.pdbx_description
1 polymer ?
#
loop_
_entity_poly.entity_id
_entity_poly.type
_entity_poly.pdbx_seq_one_letter_code
_entity_poly.pdbx_strand_id
1 'polypeptide(L)'
;MKIKDIYTKAVQCGIELDPRGKSEVEAELKRAKKDFDELKEDKKKEFDKEKLINPYADTRILYGDPDRDVKVVFVGIDMEVGEVLLADRLTGKGKSIDLVISHHPEGRAMAALYEVMDMQAGILLKYGVPINVAEDIMSERIKEVERRLLPINHTRAVDAARLLEIPFMCIHTPSDNAVTNYLQKIFDEKRPDTVSDVIDILKGIPEYKDAITEKAGPRVIVGAEKRKAGKIFVDMTGGTGGSKSIYEKLAAAGVGTIVGMHISEDHRKEAEKHHVNVVIAGHMSSDNLGMNLLLDDILKDVEVIAASGFRRFSRKN
;
A
#
# COMPACT_ATOMS: atom_id res chain seq x y z
N MET A 1 -0.24 -3.19 -24.28
CA MET A 1 -1.32 -2.48 -23.53
C MET A 1 -0.83 -1.07 -23.22
N LYS A 2 -1.71 -0.10 -22.94
CA LYS A 2 -1.26 1.28 -22.66
C LYS A 2 -0.98 1.51 -21.18
N ILE A 3 -0.17 2.52 -20.85
CA ILE A 3 0.10 2.93 -19.45
C ILE A 3 -1.21 3.21 -18.70
N LYS A 4 -2.14 3.95 -19.33
CA LYS A 4 -3.46 4.23 -18.73
C LYS A 4 -4.26 2.97 -18.41
N ASP A 5 -4.14 1.92 -19.21
CA ASP A 5 -4.87 0.66 -18.97
C ASP A 5 -4.33 -0.04 -17.73
N ILE A 6 -3.01 -0.04 -17.52
CA ILE A 6 -2.35 -0.57 -16.31
C ILE A 6 -2.85 0.19 -15.09
N TYR A 7 -2.80 1.53 -15.17
CA TYR A 7 -3.21 2.41 -14.08
C TYR A 7 -4.69 2.26 -13.72
N THR A 8 -5.61 2.31 -14.69
CA THR A 8 -7.04 2.16 -14.45
C THR A 8 -7.38 0.79 -13.87
N LYS A 9 -6.76 -0.30 -14.36
CA LYS A 9 -6.97 -1.62 -13.78
C LYS A 9 -6.45 -1.72 -12.35
N ALA A 10 -5.30 -1.12 -12.05
CA ALA A 10 -4.75 -1.09 -10.70
C ALA A 10 -5.69 -0.38 -9.72
N VAL A 11 -6.17 0.83 -10.09
CA VAL A 11 -7.14 1.58 -9.28
C VAL A 11 -8.43 0.78 -9.09
N GLN A 12 -8.98 0.21 -10.17
CA GLN A 12 -10.21 -0.59 -10.10
C GLN A 12 -10.07 -1.81 -9.17
N CYS A 13 -8.95 -2.53 -9.26
CA CYS A 13 -8.63 -3.65 -8.38
C CYS A 13 -8.51 -3.17 -6.91
N GLY A 14 -7.85 -2.03 -6.69
CA GLY A 14 -7.76 -1.40 -5.37
C GLY A 14 -9.13 -1.11 -4.75
N ILE A 15 -10.07 -0.58 -5.54
CA ILE A 15 -11.46 -0.29 -5.11
C ILE A 15 -12.22 -1.59 -4.78
N GLU A 16 -12.03 -2.64 -5.57
CA GLU A 16 -12.68 -3.94 -5.36
C GLU A 16 -12.18 -4.65 -4.10
N LEU A 17 -10.90 -4.47 -3.78
CA LEU A 17 -10.25 -5.10 -2.63
C LEU A 17 -10.22 -4.21 -1.38
N ASP A 18 -10.73 -2.98 -1.46
CA ASP A 18 -10.69 -2.00 -0.37
C ASP A 18 -11.33 -2.56 0.91
N PRO A 19 -10.62 -2.57 2.05
CA PRO A 19 -11.12 -3.15 3.29
C PRO A 19 -12.40 -2.48 3.82
N ARG A 20 -12.65 -1.22 3.47
CA ARG A 20 -13.87 -0.48 3.85
C ARG A 20 -15.10 -0.95 3.06
N GLY A 21 -14.86 -1.56 1.90
CA GLY A 21 -15.88 -2.01 0.97
C GLY A 21 -16.24 -0.95 -0.08
N LYS A 22 -16.64 -1.43 -1.26
CA LYS A 22 -16.90 -0.61 -2.46
C LYS A 22 -17.86 0.56 -2.23
N SER A 23 -18.91 0.38 -1.42
CA SER A 23 -19.89 1.43 -1.15
C SER A 23 -19.30 2.65 -0.44
N GLU A 24 -18.33 2.45 0.47
CA GLU A 24 -17.66 3.55 1.17
C GLU A 24 -16.78 4.34 0.20
N VAL A 25 -16.04 3.63 -0.66
CA VAL A 25 -15.19 4.22 -1.70
C VAL A 25 -16.01 5.02 -2.72
N GLU A 26 -17.15 4.48 -3.15
CA GLU A 26 -18.07 5.20 -4.04
C GLU A 26 -18.66 6.45 -3.39
N ALA A 27 -18.93 6.42 -2.07
CA ALA A 27 -19.38 7.58 -1.33
C ALA A 27 -18.29 8.66 -1.27
N GLU A 28 -17.03 8.26 -1.07
CA GLU A 28 -15.87 9.15 -1.09
C GLU A 28 -15.70 9.86 -2.44
N LEU A 29 -15.74 9.10 -3.54
CA LEU A 29 -15.65 9.66 -4.90
C LEU A 29 -16.81 10.63 -5.20
N LYS A 30 -18.02 10.32 -4.72
CA LYS A 30 -19.18 11.24 -4.84
C LYS A 30 -18.98 12.52 -4.05
N ARG A 31 -18.40 12.44 -2.83
CA ARG A 31 -18.04 13.63 -2.04
C ARG A 31 -17.00 14.47 -2.77
N ALA A 32 -15.91 13.86 -3.24
CA ALA A 32 -14.87 14.57 -4.00
C ALA A 32 -15.42 15.30 -5.24
N LYS A 33 -16.37 14.66 -5.95
CA LYS A 33 -17.06 15.30 -7.08
C LYS A 33 -17.92 16.48 -6.65
N LYS A 34 -18.70 16.33 -5.58
CA LYS A 34 -19.52 17.41 -5.04
C LYS A 34 -18.64 18.59 -4.63
N ASP A 35 -17.55 18.33 -3.91
CA ASP A 35 -16.61 19.35 -3.46
C ASP A 35 -16.02 20.09 -4.67
N PHE A 36 -15.61 19.38 -5.72
CA PHE A 36 -15.12 19.98 -6.97
C PHE A 36 -16.17 20.87 -7.67
N ASP A 37 -17.42 20.41 -7.75
CA ASP A 37 -18.51 21.15 -8.40
C ASP A 37 -18.85 22.44 -7.64
N GLU A 38 -18.71 22.45 -6.31
CA GLU A 38 -18.93 23.60 -5.43
C GLU A 38 -17.75 24.59 -5.39
N LEU A 39 -16.56 24.22 -5.89
CA LEU A 39 -15.41 25.12 -5.96
C LEU A 39 -15.65 26.29 -6.93
N LYS A 40 -15.10 27.44 -6.57
CA LYS A 40 -14.97 28.58 -7.49
C LYS A 40 -13.96 28.26 -8.59
N GLU A 41 -14.10 28.91 -9.75
CA GLU A 41 -13.28 28.63 -10.95
C GLU A 41 -11.76 28.84 -10.76
N ASP A 42 -11.36 29.75 -9.88
CA ASP A 42 -9.96 29.93 -9.48
C ASP A 42 -9.45 28.72 -8.69
N LYS A 43 -10.26 28.19 -7.77
CA LYS A 43 -9.92 27.02 -6.96
C LYS A 43 -10.00 25.69 -7.69
N LYS A 44 -10.84 25.57 -8.73
CA LYS A 44 -10.85 24.39 -9.60
C LYS A 44 -9.53 24.16 -10.34
N LYS A 45 -8.69 25.19 -10.50
CA LYS A 45 -7.35 25.06 -11.10
C LYS A 45 -6.32 24.43 -10.16
N GLU A 46 -6.51 24.59 -8.85
CA GLU A 46 -5.64 24.03 -7.80
C GLU A 46 -6.07 22.59 -7.42
N PHE A 47 -7.29 22.18 -7.77
CA PHE A 47 -7.83 20.87 -7.43
C PHE A 47 -7.17 19.73 -8.21
N ASP A 48 -6.77 18.67 -7.50
CA ASP A 48 -6.31 17.43 -8.12
C ASP A 48 -7.49 16.66 -8.73
N LYS A 49 -7.70 16.84 -10.03
CA LYS A 49 -8.79 16.19 -10.78
C LYS A 49 -8.71 14.67 -10.78
N GLU A 50 -7.55 14.09 -10.47
CA GLU A 50 -7.41 12.64 -10.34
C GLU A 50 -8.30 12.07 -9.22
N LYS A 51 -8.55 12.86 -8.16
CA LYS A 51 -9.45 12.50 -7.04
C LYS A 51 -10.89 12.20 -7.47
N LEU A 52 -11.29 12.63 -8.66
CA LEU A 52 -12.65 12.39 -9.18
C LEU A 52 -12.84 10.94 -9.64
N ILE A 53 -11.76 10.22 -9.93
CA ILE A 53 -11.79 8.85 -10.48
C ILE A 53 -10.91 7.87 -9.71
N ASN A 54 -9.94 8.37 -8.94
CA ASN A 54 -9.04 7.56 -8.11
C ASN A 54 -9.09 8.06 -6.65
N PRO A 55 -9.59 7.24 -5.70
CA PRO A 55 -9.64 7.62 -4.29
C PRO A 55 -8.26 7.55 -3.60
N TYR A 56 -7.24 6.99 -4.25
CA TYR A 56 -5.93 6.74 -3.64
C TYR A 56 -4.91 7.76 -4.13
N ALA A 57 -4.64 8.80 -3.33
CA ALA A 57 -3.72 9.88 -3.68
C ALA A 57 -2.25 9.43 -3.87
N ASP A 58 -1.88 8.32 -3.25
CA ASP A 58 -0.54 7.71 -3.28
C ASP A 58 -0.25 6.84 -4.52
N THR A 59 -1.21 6.75 -5.44
CA THR A 59 -1.12 5.93 -6.65
C THR A 59 -1.33 6.81 -7.87
N ARG A 60 -0.31 6.98 -8.71
CA ARG A 60 -0.30 7.97 -9.80
C ARG A 60 0.55 7.52 -10.98
N ILE A 61 0.12 7.90 -12.19
CA ILE A 61 1.07 8.13 -13.29
C ILE A 61 1.85 9.39 -12.94
N LEU A 62 3.16 9.29 -12.78
CA LEU A 62 4.03 10.38 -12.31
C LEU A 62 4.62 11.16 -13.48
N TYR A 63 4.98 10.46 -14.56
CA TYR A 63 5.50 11.05 -15.80
C TYR A 63 5.30 10.10 -16.99
N GLY A 64 5.17 10.66 -18.19
CA GLY A 64 5.00 9.93 -19.45
C GLY A 64 3.62 10.11 -20.08
N ASP A 65 3.51 9.75 -21.36
CA ASP A 65 2.24 9.76 -22.09
C ASP A 65 1.37 8.55 -21.67
N PRO A 66 0.19 8.75 -21.06
CA PRO A 66 -0.70 7.66 -20.68
C PRO A 66 -1.13 6.76 -21.85
N ASP A 67 -1.05 7.27 -23.10
CA ASP A 67 -1.38 6.53 -24.31
C ASP A 67 -0.24 5.69 -24.88
N ARG A 68 0.97 5.74 -24.30
CA ARG A 68 2.12 4.94 -24.73
C ARG A 68 1.89 3.44 -24.54
N ASP A 69 2.25 2.65 -25.55
CA ASP A 69 2.27 1.20 -25.49
C ASP A 69 3.39 0.67 -24.58
N VAL A 70 3.04 -0.31 -23.77
CA VAL A 70 3.91 -1.00 -22.81
C VAL A 70 3.99 -2.47 -23.18
N LYS A 71 5.22 -2.97 -23.34
CA LYS A 71 5.57 -4.38 -23.52
C LYS A 71 6.52 -4.88 -22.43
N VAL A 72 7.38 -4.00 -21.90
CA VAL A 72 8.32 -4.33 -20.82
C VAL A 72 8.23 -3.29 -19.72
N VAL A 73 8.03 -3.76 -18.48
CA VAL A 73 8.04 -2.91 -17.29
C VAL A 73 9.25 -3.21 -16.41
N PHE A 74 9.78 -2.17 -15.77
CA PHE A 74 10.79 -2.29 -14.74
C PHE A 74 10.16 -2.00 -13.38
N VAL A 75 10.00 -3.03 -12.56
CA VAL A 75 9.19 -2.99 -11.33
C VAL A 75 10.09 -3.15 -10.10
N GLY A 76 9.90 -2.28 -9.12
CA GLY A 76 10.54 -2.40 -7.82
C GLY A 76 9.71 -1.81 -6.69
N ILE A 77 10.15 -2.01 -5.46
CA ILE A 77 9.47 -1.44 -4.29
C ILE A 77 9.82 0.05 -4.18
N ASP A 78 11.11 0.35 -4.07
CA ASP A 78 11.66 1.71 -4.08
C ASP A 78 12.29 2.00 -5.44
N MET A 79 11.76 2.95 -6.21
CA MET A 79 12.34 3.32 -7.51
C MET A 79 12.76 4.78 -7.50
N GLU A 80 13.95 5.04 -6.95
CA GLU A 80 14.51 6.37 -6.84
C GLU A 80 15.37 6.71 -8.07
N VAL A 81 16.16 7.79 -7.99
CA VAL A 81 17.06 8.21 -9.07
C VAL A 81 18.01 7.08 -9.50
N GLY A 82 18.49 6.25 -8.56
CA GLY A 82 19.39 5.13 -8.85
C GLY A 82 18.76 4.08 -9.78
N GLU A 83 17.51 3.71 -9.50
CA GLU A 83 16.77 2.73 -10.27
C GLU A 83 16.35 3.29 -11.64
N VAL A 84 16.03 4.58 -11.72
CA VAL A 84 15.77 5.25 -13.00
C VAL A 84 17.03 5.23 -13.89
N LEU A 85 18.20 5.55 -13.34
CA LEU A 85 19.48 5.44 -14.07
C LEU A 85 19.80 4.00 -14.46
N LEU A 86 19.45 3.03 -13.61
CA LEU A 86 19.61 1.61 -13.94
C LEU A 86 18.70 1.22 -15.11
N ALA A 87 17.47 1.71 -15.17
CA ALA A 87 16.55 1.47 -16.27
C ALA A 87 17.12 2.00 -17.61
N ASP A 88 17.65 3.23 -17.61
CA ASP A 88 18.35 3.80 -18.77
C ASP A 88 19.55 2.94 -19.18
N ARG A 89 20.38 2.53 -18.21
CA ARG A 89 21.57 1.71 -18.48
C ARG A 89 21.21 0.34 -19.05
N LEU A 90 20.10 -0.27 -18.61
CA LEU A 90 19.60 -1.53 -19.16
C LEU A 90 19.09 -1.35 -20.59
N THR A 91 18.43 -0.22 -20.88
CA THR A 91 18.00 0.17 -22.23
C THR A 91 19.21 0.31 -23.15
N GLY A 92 20.27 1.01 -22.72
CA GLY A 92 21.53 1.11 -23.45
C GLY A 92 22.27 -0.23 -23.64
N LYS A 93 21.88 -1.29 -22.91
CA LYS A 93 22.37 -2.67 -23.08
C LYS A 93 21.43 -3.56 -23.89
N GLY A 94 20.39 -2.99 -24.51
CA GLY A 94 19.46 -3.70 -25.39
C GLY A 94 18.21 -4.24 -24.71
N LYS A 95 17.96 -3.95 -23.43
CA LYS A 95 16.67 -4.26 -22.77
C LYS A 95 15.71 -3.08 -22.90
N SER A 96 14.76 -3.14 -23.82
CA SER A 96 13.73 -2.09 -23.93
C SER A 96 12.92 -2.01 -22.63
N ILE A 97 12.89 -0.86 -21.96
CA ILE A 97 12.01 -0.61 -20.81
C ILE A 97 11.03 0.48 -21.22
N ASP A 98 9.73 0.16 -21.21
CA ASP A 98 8.69 1.08 -21.66
C ASP A 98 8.08 1.88 -20.50
N LEU A 99 8.21 1.38 -19.28
CA LEU A 99 7.61 1.96 -18.07
C LEU A 99 8.34 1.48 -16.81
N VAL A 100 8.65 2.41 -15.90
CA VAL A 100 9.04 2.12 -14.52
C VAL A 100 7.80 2.10 -13.63
N ILE A 101 7.70 1.11 -12.74
CA ILE A 101 6.63 1.00 -11.75
C ILE A 101 7.26 0.85 -10.36
N SER A 102 7.02 1.81 -9.47
CA SER A 102 7.31 1.66 -8.04
C SER A 102 6.09 1.15 -7.27
N HIS A 103 6.34 0.45 -6.17
CA HIS A 103 5.30 0.26 -5.16
C HIS A 103 5.18 1.54 -4.32
N HIS A 104 6.28 1.95 -3.67
CA HIS A 104 6.26 3.13 -2.83
C HIS A 104 6.02 4.41 -3.65
N PRO A 105 5.28 5.39 -3.10
CA PRO A 105 4.96 6.61 -3.82
C PRO A 105 6.19 7.47 -4.07
N GLU A 106 6.20 8.13 -5.23
CA GLU A 106 7.21 9.12 -5.61
C GLU A 106 6.51 10.40 -6.08
N GLY A 107 7.24 11.52 -6.16
CA GLY A 107 6.68 12.75 -6.71
C GLY A 107 5.42 13.23 -5.99
N ARG A 108 4.44 13.65 -6.79
CA ARG A 108 3.15 14.15 -6.27
C ARG A 108 2.38 13.11 -5.44
N ALA A 109 2.57 11.83 -5.69
CA ALA A 109 1.91 10.78 -4.91
C ALA A 109 2.49 10.71 -3.48
N MET A 110 3.81 10.85 -3.35
CA MET A 110 4.48 10.94 -2.04
C MET A 110 4.10 12.21 -1.29
N ALA A 111 4.00 13.34 -2.00
CA ALA A 111 3.57 14.61 -1.40
C ALA A 111 2.13 14.52 -0.84
N ALA A 112 1.27 13.72 -1.47
CA ALA A 112 -0.13 13.54 -1.10
C ALA A 112 -0.40 12.26 -0.27
N LEU A 113 0.64 11.54 0.17
CA LEU A 113 0.49 10.26 0.89
C LEU A 113 -0.43 10.36 2.11
N TYR A 114 -0.34 11.47 2.84
CA TYR A 114 -1.15 11.70 4.05
C TYR A 114 -2.66 11.72 3.77
N GLU A 115 -3.09 12.05 2.54
CA GLU A 115 -4.51 12.14 2.20
C GLU A 115 -5.18 10.76 2.20
N VAL A 116 -4.45 9.71 1.85
CA VAL A 116 -5.00 8.34 1.83
C VAL A 116 -5.28 7.82 3.23
N MET A 117 -4.58 8.34 4.24
CA MET A 117 -4.72 7.89 5.63
C MET A 117 -6.11 8.12 6.21
N ASP A 118 -6.94 9.00 5.63
CA ASP A 118 -8.34 9.17 6.02
C ASP A 118 -9.12 7.84 5.94
N MET A 119 -8.74 6.96 5.01
CA MET A 119 -9.37 5.63 4.88
C MET A 119 -9.22 4.77 6.13
N GLN A 120 -8.18 5.00 6.95
CA GLN A 120 -7.94 4.22 8.16
C GLN A 120 -9.08 4.37 9.16
N ALA A 121 -9.77 5.51 9.22
CA ALA A 121 -10.93 5.68 10.09
C ALA A 121 -12.06 4.69 9.73
N GLY A 122 -12.34 4.52 8.44
CA GLY A 122 -13.30 3.53 7.94
C GLY A 122 -12.87 2.09 8.20
N ILE A 123 -11.56 1.80 8.14
CA ILE A 123 -11.01 0.48 8.51
C ILE A 123 -11.23 0.21 9.99
N LEU A 124 -10.86 1.15 10.87
CA LEU A 124 -11.03 1.02 12.32
C LEU A 124 -12.51 0.83 12.69
N LEU A 125 -13.43 1.50 11.99
CA LEU A 125 -14.87 1.30 12.14
C LEU A 125 -15.28 -0.16 11.90
N LYS A 126 -14.79 -0.78 10.82
CA LYS A 126 -15.03 -2.20 10.54
C LYS A 126 -14.55 -3.12 11.66
N TYR A 127 -13.50 -2.73 12.38
CA TYR A 127 -12.97 -3.50 13.50
C TYR A 127 -13.64 -3.22 14.85
N GLY A 128 -14.59 -2.27 14.90
CA GLY A 128 -15.43 -2.00 16.07
C GLY A 128 -15.07 -0.72 16.83
N VAL A 129 -14.17 0.11 16.29
CA VAL A 129 -13.87 1.43 16.86
C VAL A 129 -14.95 2.42 16.39
N PRO A 130 -15.62 3.19 17.27
CA PRO A 130 -16.61 4.17 16.85
C PRO A 130 -16.01 5.20 15.88
N ILE A 131 -16.76 5.55 14.81
CA ILE A 131 -16.24 6.38 13.71
C ILE A 131 -15.72 7.74 14.20
N ASN A 132 -16.44 8.41 15.09
CA ASN A 132 -16.04 9.70 15.65
C ASN A 132 -14.73 9.63 16.46
N VAL A 133 -14.43 8.47 17.08
CA VAL A 133 -13.16 8.26 17.80
C VAL A 133 -12.03 7.97 16.80
N ALA A 134 -12.33 7.18 15.76
CA ALA A 134 -11.36 6.84 14.73
C ALA A 134 -10.93 8.09 13.94
N GLU A 135 -11.88 8.93 13.52
CA GLU A 135 -11.63 10.18 12.81
C GLU A 135 -10.78 11.16 13.66
N ASP A 136 -11.11 11.33 14.94
CA ASP A 136 -10.39 12.26 15.82
C ASP A 136 -8.92 11.85 16.01
N ILE A 137 -8.68 10.58 16.34
CA ILE A 137 -7.32 10.02 16.51
C ILE A 137 -6.52 10.08 15.21
N MET A 138 -7.16 9.80 14.07
CA MET A 138 -6.49 9.86 12.78
C MET A 138 -6.19 11.30 12.35
N SER A 139 -7.07 12.26 12.64
CA SER A 139 -6.87 13.66 12.25
C SER A 139 -5.55 14.25 12.77
N GLU A 140 -5.15 13.90 14.00
CA GLU A 140 -3.88 14.34 14.58
C GLU A 140 -2.69 13.68 13.87
N ARG A 141 -2.79 12.37 13.65
CA ARG A 141 -1.76 11.56 13.00
C ARG A 141 -1.53 11.99 11.55
N ILE A 142 -2.60 12.28 10.81
CA ILE A 142 -2.54 12.72 9.42
C ILE A 142 -1.79 14.04 9.31
N LYS A 143 -2.11 15.02 10.19
CA LYS A 143 -1.38 16.29 10.23
C LYS A 143 0.09 16.12 10.63
N GLU A 144 0.42 15.14 11.47
CA GLU A 144 1.80 14.81 11.80
C GLU A 144 2.56 14.29 10.57
N VAL A 145 1.95 13.38 9.81
CA VAL A 145 2.53 12.84 8.58
C VAL A 145 2.65 13.92 7.52
N GLU A 146 1.62 14.73 7.29
CA GLU A 146 1.65 15.89 6.38
C GLU A 146 2.87 16.77 6.67
N ARG A 147 3.05 17.21 7.93
CA ARG A 147 4.19 18.04 8.33
C ARG A 147 5.55 17.37 8.12
N ARG A 148 5.63 16.05 8.26
CA ARG A 148 6.86 15.28 8.00
C ARG A 148 7.19 15.19 6.51
N LEU A 149 6.17 15.25 5.65
CA LEU A 149 6.35 15.19 4.20
C LEU A 149 6.73 16.55 3.61
N LEU A 150 6.24 17.66 4.17
CA LEU A 150 6.53 19.03 3.69
C LEU A 150 8.00 19.34 3.31
N PRO A 151 9.03 18.95 4.08
CA PRO A 151 10.42 19.28 3.75
C PRO A 151 11.08 18.34 2.73
N ILE A 152 10.40 17.28 2.31
CA ILE A 152 10.99 16.26 1.42
C ILE A 152 11.04 16.80 -0.01
N ASN A 153 12.16 16.59 -0.70
CA ASN A 153 12.23 16.83 -2.13
C ASN A 153 11.57 15.67 -2.89
N HIS A 154 10.26 15.76 -3.10
CA HIS A 154 9.46 14.70 -3.70
C HIS A 154 9.77 14.45 -5.18
N THR A 155 10.29 15.43 -5.92
CA THR A 155 10.32 15.35 -7.39
C THR A 155 11.56 14.64 -7.95
N ARG A 156 12.55 14.31 -7.11
CA ARG A 156 13.89 13.85 -7.57
C ARG A 156 13.83 12.71 -8.58
N ALA A 157 13.13 11.62 -8.24
CA ALA A 157 13.04 10.44 -9.10
C ALA A 157 12.24 10.75 -10.39
N VAL A 158 11.14 11.51 -10.27
CA VAL A 158 10.29 11.91 -11.40
C VAL A 158 11.03 12.87 -12.36
N ASP A 159 11.85 13.77 -11.83
CA ASP A 159 12.66 14.70 -12.63
C ASP A 159 13.76 13.95 -13.38
N ALA A 160 14.41 12.96 -12.75
CA ALA A 160 15.35 12.08 -13.44
C ALA A 160 14.67 11.29 -14.56
N ALA A 161 13.50 10.71 -14.28
CA ALA A 161 12.70 9.99 -15.27
C ALA A 161 12.29 10.90 -16.45
N ARG A 162 11.96 12.17 -16.16
CA ARG A 162 11.65 13.18 -17.19
C ARG A 162 12.84 13.51 -18.08
N LEU A 163 14.01 13.71 -17.49
CA LEU A 163 15.23 14.03 -18.25
C LEU A 163 15.67 12.88 -19.17
N LEU A 164 15.35 11.65 -18.79
CA LEU A 164 15.68 10.44 -19.56
C LEU A 164 14.51 9.95 -20.43
N GLU A 165 13.38 10.67 -20.41
CA GLU A 165 12.16 10.32 -21.16
C GLU A 165 11.62 8.91 -20.84
N ILE A 166 11.80 8.46 -19.59
CA ILE A 166 11.34 7.16 -19.10
C ILE A 166 9.99 7.34 -18.39
N PRO A 167 8.88 6.78 -18.90
CA PRO A 167 7.60 6.82 -18.21
C PRO A 167 7.69 6.17 -16.82
N PHE A 168 6.99 6.77 -15.85
CA PHE A 168 7.06 6.36 -14.46
C PHE A 168 5.69 6.46 -13.79
N MET A 169 5.27 5.41 -13.11
CA MET A 169 4.09 5.39 -12.23
C MET A 169 4.39 4.71 -10.89
N CYS A 170 3.56 4.96 -9.89
CA CYS A 170 3.56 4.24 -8.61
C CYS A 170 2.20 3.59 -8.35
N ILE A 171 2.20 2.41 -7.72
CA ILE A 171 1.00 1.66 -7.30
C ILE A 171 1.17 1.24 -5.85
N HIS A 172 0.57 2.01 -4.94
CA HIS A 172 0.75 1.83 -3.51
C HIS A 172 -0.51 1.22 -2.87
N THR A 173 -1.48 2.03 -2.42
CA THR A 173 -2.67 1.53 -1.71
C THR A 173 -3.44 0.41 -2.43
N PRO A 174 -3.58 0.38 -3.77
CA PRO A 174 -4.19 -0.78 -4.43
C PRO A 174 -3.45 -2.10 -4.20
N SER A 175 -2.11 -2.08 -4.16
CA SER A 175 -1.28 -3.24 -3.82
C SER A 175 -1.46 -3.63 -2.35
N ASP A 176 -1.49 -2.64 -1.46
CA ASP A 176 -1.70 -2.83 -0.02
C ASP A 176 -3.08 -3.41 0.30
N ASN A 177 -4.11 -2.95 -0.41
CA ASN A 177 -5.46 -3.51 -0.35
C ASN A 177 -5.45 -4.99 -0.77
N ALA A 178 -4.67 -5.35 -1.80
CA ALA A 178 -4.57 -6.72 -2.27
C ALA A 178 -3.96 -7.66 -1.21
N VAL A 179 -2.84 -7.29 -0.59
CA VAL A 179 -2.24 -8.10 0.49
C VAL A 179 -3.13 -8.12 1.74
N THR A 180 -3.71 -6.98 2.12
CA THR A 180 -4.63 -6.88 3.27
C THR A 180 -5.83 -7.80 3.09
N ASN A 181 -6.49 -7.74 1.93
CA ASN A 181 -7.65 -8.56 1.62
C ASN A 181 -7.30 -10.06 1.60
N TYR A 182 -6.21 -10.42 0.91
CA TYR A 182 -5.76 -11.80 0.77
C TYR A 182 -5.46 -12.44 2.13
N LEU A 183 -4.68 -11.76 2.98
CA LEU A 183 -4.32 -12.27 4.29
C LEU A 183 -5.52 -12.30 5.24
N GLN A 184 -6.33 -11.24 5.27
CA GLN A 184 -7.50 -11.20 6.14
C GLN A 184 -8.43 -12.37 5.82
N LYS A 185 -8.69 -12.62 4.54
CA LYS A 185 -9.51 -13.76 4.09
C LYS A 185 -8.93 -15.10 4.56
N ILE A 186 -7.63 -15.31 4.41
CA ILE A 186 -6.97 -16.55 4.85
C ILE A 186 -7.10 -16.74 6.36
N PHE A 187 -6.91 -15.69 7.15
CA PHE A 187 -7.03 -15.79 8.61
C PHE A 187 -8.48 -16.00 9.06
N ASP A 188 -9.45 -15.35 8.43
CA ASP A 188 -10.87 -15.51 8.72
C ASP A 188 -11.39 -16.92 8.35
N GLU A 189 -10.87 -17.49 7.27
CA GLU A 189 -11.18 -18.86 6.82
C GLU A 189 -10.52 -19.92 7.69
N LYS A 190 -9.21 -19.79 7.96
CA LYS A 190 -8.45 -20.80 8.71
C LYS A 190 -8.67 -20.73 10.22
N ARG A 191 -9.03 -19.56 10.75
CA ARG A 191 -9.26 -19.30 12.18
C ARG A 191 -8.14 -19.87 13.06
N PRO A 192 -6.89 -19.41 12.89
CA PRO A 192 -5.76 -19.89 13.67
C PRO A 192 -6.03 -19.75 15.17
N ASP A 193 -5.69 -20.79 15.94
CA ASP A 193 -5.97 -20.83 17.38
C ASP A 193 -4.91 -20.04 18.15
N THR A 194 -3.66 -20.13 17.72
CA THR A 194 -2.50 -19.53 18.38
C THR A 194 -1.75 -18.53 17.49
N VAL A 195 -0.92 -17.69 18.11
CA VAL A 195 -0.02 -16.77 17.37
C VAL A 195 1.00 -17.56 16.53
N SER A 196 1.44 -18.74 16.97
CA SER A 196 2.27 -19.64 16.14
C SER A 196 1.56 -20.07 14.86
N ASP A 197 0.26 -20.38 14.90
CA ASP A 197 -0.50 -20.79 13.72
C ASP A 197 -0.57 -19.65 12.69
N VAL A 198 -0.67 -18.39 13.15
CA VAL A 198 -0.59 -17.20 12.28
C VAL A 198 0.74 -17.16 11.53
N ILE A 199 1.85 -17.38 12.24
CA ILE A 199 3.19 -17.43 11.64
C ILE A 199 3.30 -18.57 10.64
N ASP A 200 2.83 -19.76 10.98
CA ASP A 200 2.93 -20.93 10.11
C ASP A 200 2.11 -20.76 8.82
N ILE A 201 0.95 -20.11 8.90
CA ILE A 201 0.17 -19.69 7.73
C ILE A 201 1.00 -18.75 6.85
N LEU A 202 1.60 -17.71 7.43
CA LEU A 202 2.42 -16.74 6.68
C LEU A 202 3.61 -17.43 6.00
N LYS A 203 4.35 -18.28 6.72
CA LYS A 203 5.50 -19.05 6.19
C LYS A 203 5.15 -19.97 5.02
N GLY A 204 3.87 -20.33 4.87
CA GLY A 204 3.38 -21.12 3.74
C GLY A 204 3.25 -20.35 2.42
N ILE A 205 3.29 -19.02 2.45
CA ILE A 205 3.14 -18.16 1.28
C ILE A 205 4.53 -17.91 0.64
N PRO A 206 4.68 -18.00 -0.70
CA PRO A 206 5.99 -17.92 -1.37
C PRO A 206 6.82 -16.69 -0.99
N GLU A 207 6.21 -15.50 -0.95
CA GLU A 207 6.89 -14.23 -0.65
C GLU A 207 7.47 -14.21 0.77
N TYR A 208 6.71 -14.68 1.75
CA TYR A 208 7.20 -14.77 3.13
C TYR A 208 8.23 -15.88 3.29
N LYS A 209 8.11 -16.98 2.52
CA LYS A 209 9.10 -18.05 2.51
C LYS A 209 10.44 -17.59 1.94
N ASP A 210 10.43 -16.81 0.86
CA ASP A 210 11.62 -16.17 0.29
C ASP A 210 12.24 -15.17 1.28
N ALA A 211 11.42 -14.35 1.94
CA ALA A 211 11.93 -13.43 2.95
C ALA A 211 12.62 -14.11 4.14
N ILE A 212 12.28 -15.35 4.48
CA ILE A 212 13.01 -16.12 5.51
C ILE A 212 14.46 -16.36 5.08
N THR A 213 14.73 -16.64 3.81
CA THR A 213 16.11 -16.85 3.32
C THR A 213 16.93 -15.56 3.37
N GLU A 214 16.26 -14.42 3.29
CA GLU A 214 16.83 -13.07 3.45
C GLU A 214 16.82 -12.56 4.91
N LYS A 215 16.52 -13.43 5.89
CA LYS A 215 16.42 -13.10 7.32
C LYS A 215 15.37 -12.03 7.67
N ALA A 216 14.37 -11.85 6.80
CA ALA A 216 13.29 -10.88 6.93
C ALA A 216 11.90 -11.55 7.07
N GLY A 217 11.87 -12.81 7.51
CA GLY A 217 10.64 -13.59 7.62
C GLY A 217 9.70 -13.17 8.78
N PRO A 218 8.47 -13.72 8.80
CA PRO A 218 7.47 -13.41 9.82
C PRO A 218 7.92 -13.71 11.25
N ARG A 219 7.61 -12.83 12.21
CA ARG A 219 7.99 -12.97 13.63
C ARG A 219 7.00 -12.33 14.59
N VAL A 220 6.90 -12.87 15.81
CA VAL A 220 6.19 -12.23 16.92
C VAL A 220 7.05 -11.10 17.48
N ILE A 221 6.50 -9.89 17.55
CA ILE A 221 7.16 -8.72 18.17
C ILE A 221 6.58 -8.42 19.55
N VAL A 222 5.28 -8.62 19.72
CA VAL A 222 4.59 -8.46 21.01
C VAL A 222 3.73 -9.70 21.26
N GLY A 223 3.78 -10.22 22.48
CA GLY A 223 3.10 -11.45 22.87
C GLY A 223 4.03 -12.66 22.86
N ALA A 224 3.45 -13.84 22.69
CA ALA A 224 4.21 -15.09 22.62
C ALA A 224 3.50 -16.07 21.70
N GLU A 225 4.26 -16.94 21.02
CA GLU A 225 3.75 -17.90 20.03
C GLU A 225 2.59 -18.75 20.55
N LYS A 226 2.66 -19.21 21.81
CA LYS A 226 1.64 -20.06 22.44
C LYS A 226 0.37 -19.32 22.89
N ARG A 227 0.31 -17.99 22.78
CA ARG A 227 -0.91 -17.23 23.12
C ARG A 227 -1.99 -17.50 22.08
N LYS A 228 -3.25 -17.40 22.52
CA LYS A 228 -4.40 -17.43 21.61
C LYS A 228 -4.35 -16.23 20.67
N ALA A 229 -4.65 -16.44 19.39
CA ALA A 229 -4.63 -15.37 18.39
C ALA A 229 -5.78 -14.37 18.59
N GLY A 230 -6.96 -14.86 18.99
CA GLY A 230 -8.17 -14.02 19.10
C GLY A 230 -8.61 -13.48 17.73
N LYS A 231 -9.34 -12.35 17.73
CA LYS A 231 -9.70 -11.66 16.48
C LYS A 231 -8.44 -11.06 15.85
N ILE A 232 -8.17 -11.41 14.60
CA ILE A 232 -7.01 -10.91 13.84
C ILE A 232 -7.43 -9.69 13.02
N PHE A 233 -6.60 -8.66 13.08
CA PHE A 233 -6.65 -7.51 12.20
C PHE A 233 -5.36 -7.46 11.37
N VAL A 234 -5.48 -7.54 10.03
CA VAL A 234 -4.37 -7.27 9.12
C VAL A 234 -4.26 -5.76 8.87
N ASP A 235 -3.20 -5.14 9.39
CA ASP A 235 -2.92 -3.71 9.34
C ASP A 235 -1.78 -3.44 8.36
N MET A 236 -2.13 -3.38 7.08
CA MET A 236 -1.18 -3.31 5.96
C MET A 236 -1.60 -2.33 4.86
N THR A 237 -2.61 -1.49 5.09
CA THR A 237 -3.08 -0.52 4.10
C THR A 237 -3.55 0.77 4.77
N GLY A 238 -3.72 1.84 3.99
CA GLY A 238 -4.02 3.18 4.48
C GLY A 238 -2.84 4.15 4.41
N GLY A 239 -1.93 3.96 3.45
CA GLY A 239 -0.81 4.86 3.16
C GLY A 239 0.41 4.67 4.07
N THR A 240 0.28 4.80 5.38
CA THR A 240 1.41 4.56 6.31
C THR A 240 0.91 4.24 7.72
N GLY A 241 1.81 3.99 8.67
CA GLY A 241 1.46 3.63 10.04
C GLY A 241 0.52 4.65 10.69
N GLY A 242 -0.60 4.15 11.22
CA GLY A 242 -1.64 4.91 11.92
C GLY A 242 -1.19 5.52 13.25
N SER A 243 -2.14 5.90 14.10
CA SER A 243 -1.83 6.47 15.41
C SER A 243 -1.51 5.36 16.43
N LYS A 244 -0.53 5.58 17.32
CA LYS A 244 -0.28 4.65 18.44
C LYS A 244 -1.47 4.51 19.40
N SER A 245 -2.38 5.48 19.40
CA SER A 245 -3.59 5.45 20.24
C SER A 245 -4.62 4.41 19.78
N ILE A 246 -4.46 3.82 18.58
CA ILE A 246 -5.40 2.81 18.07
C ILE A 246 -5.37 1.51 18.87
N TYR A 247 -4.23 1.14 19.47
CA TYR A 247 -4.07 -0.16 20.12
C TYR A 247 -5.01 -0.34 21.31
N GLU A 248 -5.19 0.71 22.13
CA GLU A 248 -6.18 0.69 23.21
C GLU A 248 -7.59 0.45 22.67
N LYS A 249 -7.97 1.15 21.60
CA LYS A 249 -9.32 1.09 21.04
C LYS A 249 -9.59 -0.25 20.36
N LEU A 250 -8.61 -0.79 19.64
CA LEU A 250 -8.68 -2.10 19.01
C LEU A 250 -8.75 -3.23 20.05
N ALA A 251 -7.98 -3.14 21.13
CA ALA A 251 -8.07 -4.07 22.26
C ALA A 251 -9.47 -4.05 22.88
N ALA A 252 -10.03 -2.85 23.13
CA ALA A 252 -11.39 -2.70 23.64
C ALA A 252 -12.47 -3.23 22.66
N ALA A 253 -12.21 -3.15 21.35
CA ALA A 253 -13.05 -3.72 20.30
C ALA A 253 -12.86 -5.23 20.09
N GLY A 254 -12.01 -5.88 20.91
CA GLY A 254 -11.81 -7.33 20.94
C GLY A 254 -10.76 -7.85 19.96
N VAL A 255 -9.93 -6.98 19.35
CA VAL A 255 -8.79 -7.42 18.54
C VAL A 255 -7.73 -8.02 19.44
N GLY A 256 -7.39 -9.29 19.19
CA GLY A 256 -6.39 -10.04 19.95
C GLY A 256 -5.00 -10.02 19.31
N THR A 257 -4.94 -9.95 17.98
CA THR A 257 -3.68 -9.95 17.23
C THR A 257 -3.75 -8.97 16.07
N ILE A 258 -2.70 -8.16 15.92
CA ILE A 258 -2.46 -7.34 14.74
C ILE A 258 -1.33 -7.99 13.92
N VAL A 259 -1.57 -8.16 12.62
CA VAL A 259 -0.58 -8.63 11.66
C VAL A 259 -0.23 -7.44 10.77
N GLY A 260 1.01 -6.96 10.86
CA GLY A 260 1.48 -5.78 10.13
C GLY A 260 2.80 -6.00 9.40
N MET A 261 3.22 -4.99 8.64
CA MET A 261 4.46 -5.01 7.86
C MET A 261 5.69 -4.60 8.68
N HIS A 262 5.50 -3.65 9.59
CA HIS A 262 6.50 -3.09 10.49
C HIS A 262 5.80 -2.47 11.71
N ILE A 263 6.56 -2.11 12.74
CA ILE A 263 6.04 -1.41 13.92
C ILE A 263 7.13 -0.53 14.52
N SER A 264 6.80 0.70 14.93
CA SER A 264 7.74 1.57 15.64
C SER A 264 7.76 1.25 17.13
N GLU A 265 8.81 1.67 17.86
CA GLU A 265 8.91 1.41 19.30
C GLU A 265 7.73 1.97 20.11
N ASP A 266 7.21 3.12 19.74
CA ASP A 266 6.04 3.71 20.40
C ASP A 266 4.78 2.86 20.21
N HIS A 267 4.55 2.36 18.98
CA HIS A 267 3.41 1.50 18.68
C HIS A 267 3.57 0.14 19.36
N ARG A 268 4.79 -0.41 19.39
CA ARG A 268 5.12 -1.66 20.10
C ARG A 268 4.77 -1.57 21.57
N LYS A 269 5.16 -0.47 22.24
CA LYS A 269 4.88 -0.24 23.66
C LYS A 269 3.39 -0.11 23.93
N GLU A 270 2.64 0.60 23.10
CA GLU A 270 1.18 0.69 23.26
C GLU A 270 0.48 -0.65 23.02
N ALA A 271 0.91 -1.43 22.02
CA ALA A 271 0.40 -2.79 21.81
C ALA A 271 0.63 -3.68 23.04
N GLU A 272 1.84 -3.66 23.60
CA GLU A 272 2.23 -4.43 24.79
C GLU A 272 1.42 -4.02 26.02
N LYS A 273 1.31 -2.71 26.26
CA LYS A 273 0.53 -2.10 27.34
C LYS A 273 -0.95 -2.47 27.28
N HIS A 274 -1.51 -2.59 26.08
CA HIS A 274 -2.91 -2.94 25.85
C HIS A 274 -3.11 -4.43 25.51
N HIS A 275 -2.10 -5.27 25.75
CA HIS A 275 -2.14 -6.72 25.63
C HIS A 275 -2.53 -7.26 24.24
N VAL A 276 -2.24 -6.50 23.19
CA VAL A 276 -2.45 -6.90 21.80
C VAL A 276 -1.21 -7.63 21.31
N ASN A 277 -1.37 -8.84 20.75
CA ASN A 277 -0.26 -9.51 20.10
C ASN A 277 0.07 -8.82 18.78
N VAL A 278 1.35 -8.75 18.43
CA VAL A 278 1.80 -8.18 17.16
C VAL A 278 2.69 -9.17 16.44
N VAL A 279 2.26 -9.57 15.24
CA VAL A 279 3.05 -10.34 14.28
C VAL A 279 3.49 -9.39 13.17
N ILE A 280 4.79 -9.33 12.93
CA ILE A 280 5.34 -8.61 11.79
C ILE A 280 5.67 -9.62 10.70
N ALA A 281 4.92 -9.56 9.59
CA ALA A 281 5.06 -10.46 8.46
C ALA A 281 6.30 -10.17 7.60
N GLY A 282 6.82 -8.94 7.69
CA GLY A 282 7.92 -8.41 6.89
C GLY A 282 7.40 -7.41 5.86
N HIS A 283 8.10 -6.27 5.74
CA HIS A 283 7.69 -5.17 4.86
C HIS A 283 7.81 -5.58 3.39
N MET A 284 9.04 -5.83 2.93
CA MET A 284 9.31 -6.20 1.54
C MET A 284 8.48 -7.40 1.06
N SER A 285 8.33 -8.44 1.88
CA SER A 285 7.53 -9.62 1.52
C SER A 285 6.03 -9.32 1.39
N SER A 286 5.49 -8.42 2.22
CA SER A 286 4.08 -8.02 2.14
C SER A 286 3.82 -7.16 0.91
N ASP A 287 4.70 -6.21 0.60
CA ASP A 287 4.60 -5.39 -0.61
C ASP A 287 4.74 -6.27 -1.86
N ASN A 288 5.69 -7.21 -1.84
CA ASN A 288 5.83 -8.19 -2.90
C ASN A 288 4.56 -9.02 -3.08
N LEU A 289 3.92 -9.45 -2.00
CA LEU A 289 2.69 -10.23 -2.07
C LEU A 289 1.56 -9.41 -2.70
N GLY A 290 1.35 -8.18 -2.24
CA GLY A 290 0.35 -7.26 -2.79
C GLY A 290 0.58 -6.99 -4.28
N MET A 291 1.82 -6.64 -4.64
CA MET A 291 2.20 -6.36 -6.02
C MET A 291 2.04 -7.60 -6.90
N ASN A 292 2.44 -8.78 -6.46
CA ASN A 292 2.28 -10.00 -7.26
C ASN A 292 0.81 -10.35 -7.48
N LEU A 293 -0.02 -10.27 -6.45
CA LEU A 293 -1.46 -10.50 -6.55
C LEU A 293 -2.13 -9.57 -7.57
N LEU A 294 -1.74 -8.29 -7.55
CA LEU A 294 -2.30 -7.26 -8.44
C LEU A 294 -1.76 -7.38 -9.88
N LEU A 295 -0.46 -7.61 -10.05
CA LEU A 295 0.19 -7.65 -11.36
C LEU A 295 -0.06 -8.94 -12.15
N ASP A 296 -0.44 -10.04 -11.48
CA ASP A 296 -0.79 -11.32 -12.14
C ASP A 296 -1.84 -11.15 -13.24
N ASP A 297 -2.84 -10.29 -13.01
CA ASP A 297 -3.88 -10.02 -14.00
C ASP A 297 -3.59 -8.81 -14.87
N ILE A 298 -2.96 -7.80 -14.31
CA ILE A 298 -2.76 -6.52 -15.00
C ILE A 298 -1.71 -6.66 -16.10
N LEU A 299 -0.63 -7.41 -15.85
CA LEU A 299 0.55 -7.50 -16.71
C LEU A 299 0.70 -8.83 -17.45
N LYS A 300 -0.41 -9.56 -17.68
CA LYS A 300 -0.39 -10.90 -18.29
C LYS A 300 0.43 -11.01 -19.59
N ASP A 301 0.35 -9.99 -20.44
CA ASP A 301 1.05 -9.94 -21.74
C ASP A 301 2.21 -8.93 -21.76
N VAL A 302 2.75 -8.59 -20.59
CA VAL A 302 3.82 -7.61 -20.40
C VAL A 302 4.99 -8.28 -19.68
N GLU A 303 6.19 -8.16 -20.24
CA GLU A 303 7.41 -8.64 -19.61
C GLU A 303 7.74 -7.81 -18.35
N VAL A 304 8.05 -8.49 -17.25
CA VAL A 304 8.39 -7.85 -15.98
C VAL A 304 9.86 -8.07 -15.66
N ILE A 305 10.61 -6.97 -15.56
CA ILE A 305 11.96 -6.96 -15.02
C ILE A 305 11.87 -6.50 -13.56
N ALA A 306 12.16 -7.40 -12.62
CA ALA A 306 12.12 -7.11 -11.19
C ALA A 306 13.44 -6.49 -10.67
N ALA A 307 13.34 -5.50 -9.80
CA ALA A 307 14.45 -4.84 -9.12
C ALA A 307 14.03 -4.28 -7.75
N SER A 308 14.98 -3.64 -7.06
CA SER A 308 14.75 -2.89 -5.82
C SER A 308 13.80 -3.58 -4.82
N GLY A 309 14.22 -4.77 -4.37
CA GLY A 309 13.45 -5.57 -3.42
C GLY A 309 12.22 -6.29 -3.97
N PHE A 310 11.73 -5.97 -5.17
CA PHE A 310 10.68 -6.74 -5.82
C PHE A 310 11.23 -8.06 -6.39
N ARG A 311 10.40 -9.09 -6.29
CA ARG A 311 10.58 -10.46 -6.75
C ARG A 311 9.25 -10.92 -7.31
N ARG A 312 9.28 -11.43 -8.54
CA ARG A 312 8.06 -11.88 -9.23
C ARG A 312 7.74 -13.31 -8.82
N PHE A 313 6.59 -13.50 -8.17
CA PHE A 313 5.98 -14.79 -7.85
C PHE A 313 4.64 -14.88 -8.58
N SER A 314 4.66 -15.35 -9.84
CA SER A 314 3.44 -15.48 -10.64
C SER A 314 2.57 -16.63 -10.12
N ARG A 315 1.29 -16.37 -9.83
CA ARG A 315 0.30 -17.42 -9.49
C ARG A 315 -0.53 -17.82 -10.71
N LYS A 316 -0.37 -17.13 -11.83
CA LYS A 316 -1.02 -17.44 -13.11
C LYS A 316 0.04 -17.91 -14.10
N ASN A 317 -0.24 -19.05 -14.73
CA ASN A 317 0.52 -19.58 -15.86
C ASN A 317 0.15 -18.84 -17.14
#